data_AF-A0A6J5JNF7-F1
#
_entry.id   AF-A0A6J5JNF7-F1
#
_cell.length_a   1.000
_cell.length_b   1.000
_cell.length_c   1.000
_cell.angle_alpha   90.00
_cell.angle_beta   90.00
_cell.angle_gamma   90.00
#
_symmetry.space_group_name_H-M   'P 1'
#
loop_
_entity.id
_entity.type
_entity.pdbx_description
1 polymer ?
#
loop_
_entity_poly.entity_id
_entity_poly.type
_entity_poly.pdbx_seq_one_letter_code
_entity_poly.pdbx_strand_id
1 'polypeptide(L)' 'MLNVSSVLISLAPLWAILLVASSAAAYFVFWRKVID' A
#
# COMPACT_ATOMS: atom_id res chain seq x y z
N MET A 1 0.38 -29.56 -4.28
CA MET A 1 -0.33 -28.42 -4.90
C MET A 1 -0.35 -27.31 -3.88
N LEU A 2 0.38 -26.20 -4.11
CA LEU A 2 0.35 -25.07 -3.18
C LEU A 2 -1.08 -24.56 -3.09
N ASN A 3 -1.58 -24.39 -1.87
CA ASN A 3 -2.92 -23.88 -1.65
C ASN A 3 -2.92 -22.39 -2.07
N VAL A 4 -3.54 -22.07 -3.20
CA VAL A 4 -3.60 -20.69 -3.73
C VAL A 4 -4.17 -19.73 -2.68
N SER A 5 -5.12 -20.19 -1.86
CA SER A 5 -5.67 -19.42 -0.75
C SER A 5 -4.63 -19.06 0.29
N SER A 6 -3.70 -19.96 0.65
CA SER A 6 -2.66 -19.64 1.63
C SER A 6 -1.67 -18.60 1.11
N VAL A 7 -1.38 -18.63 -0.20
CA VAL A 7 -0.53 -17.62 -0.84
C VAL A 7 -1.22 -16.26 -0.83
N LEU A 8 -2.51 -16.20 -1.21
CA LEU A 8 -3.27 -14.94 -1.19
C LEU A 8 -3.41 -14.35 0.22
N ILE A 9 -3.64 -15.20 1.23
CA ILE A 9 -3.70 -14.77 2.63
C ILE A 9 -2.35 -14.20 3.09
N SER A 10 -1.23 -14.83 2.69
CA SER A 10 0.11 -14.33 3.02
C SER A 10 0.46 -13.00 2.35
N LEU A 11 -0.23 -12.63 1.27
CA LEU A 11 -0.05 -11.36 0.57
C LEU A 11 -0.90 -10.23 1.17
N ALA A 12 -1.89 -10.52 2.00
CA ALA A 12 -2.73 -9.49 2.62
C ALA A 12 -1.93 -8.39 3.36
N PRO A 13 -0.86 -8.71 4.13
CA PRO A 13 -0.01 -7.69 4.74
C PRO A 13 0.72 -6.80 3.73
N LEU A 14 1.15 -7.35 2.58
CA LEU A 14 1.82 -6.61 1.51
C LEU A 14 0.88 -5.58 0.86
N TRP A 15 -0.37 -5.98 0.61
CA TRP A 15 -1.39 -5.07 0.09
C TRP A 15 -1.69 -3.91 1.05
N ALA A 16 -1.73 -4.18 2.35
CA ALA A 16 -1.92 -3.14 3.36
C ALA A 16 -0.75 -2.13 3.36
N ILE A 17 0.49 -2.60 3.30
CA ILE A 17 1.68 -1.73 3.23
C ILE A 17 1.66 -0.89 1.96
N LEU A 18 1.33 -1.47 0.81
CA LEU A 18 1.23 -0.75 -0.47
C LEU A 18 0.18 0.36 -0.41
N LEU A 19 -0.98 0.08 0.16
CA LEU A 19 -2.06 1.07 0.35
C LEU A 19 -1.61 2.24 1.24
N VAL A 20 -0.96 1.95 2.36
CA VAL A 20 -0.45 2.97 3.28
C VAL A 20 0.64 3.80 2.62
N ALA A 21 1.60 3.15 1.97
CA ALA A 21 2.69 3.84 1.27
C ALA A 21 2.18 4.74 0.14
N SER A 22 1.22 4.26 -0.66
CA SER A 22 0.59 5.04 -1.73
C SER A 22 -0.17 6.26 -1.17
N SER A 23 -0.94 6.05 -0.10
CA SER A 23 -1.70 7.13 0.56
C SER A 23 -0.77 8.19 1.15
N ALA A 24 0.30 7.76 1.82
CA ALA A 24 1.31 8.67 2.36
C ALA A 24 2.02 9.47 1.26
N ALA A 25 2.41 8.82 0.16
CA ALA A 25 3.03 9.50 -0.98
C ALA A 25 2.09 10.57 -1.59
N ALA A 26 0.82 10.22 -1.79
CA ALA A 26 -0.19 11.17 -2.28
C ALA A 26 -0.38 12.36 -1.33
N TYR A 27 -0.43 12.09 -0.02
CA TYR A 27 -0.51 13.13 1.01
C TYR A 27 0.71 14.06 0.97
N PHE A 28 1.93 13.51 0.92
CA PHE A 28 3.15 14.31 0.82
C PHE A 28 3.19 15.19 -0.43
N VAL A 29 2.78 14.65 -1.59
CA VAL A 29 2.71 15.43 -2.84
C VAL A 29 1.68 16.55 -2.74
N PHE A 30 0.51 16.27 -2.16
CA PHE A 30 -0.53 17.28 -1.93
C PHE A 30 0.00 18.43 -1.06
N TRP A 31 0.60 18.12 0.09
CA TRP A 31 1.13 19.16 0.98
C TRP A 31 2.29 19.93 0.38
N ARG A 32 3.16 19.27 -0.39
CA ARG A 32 4.20 19.97 -1.14
C ARG A 32 3.61 21.02 -2.08
N LYS A 33 2.54 20.68 -2.80
CA LYS A 33 1.83 21.61 -3.69
C LYS A 33 1.09 22.74 -2.96
N VAL A 34 0.74 22.57 -1.69
CA VAL A 34 0.06 23.60 -0.88
C VAL A 34 1.05 24.57 -0.24
N ILE A 35 2.27 24.09 0.07
CA ILE A 35 3.31 24.87 0.75
C ILE A 35 4.18 25.67 -0.24
N ASP A 36 4.37 25.16 -1.47
CA ASP A 36 5.00 25.88 -2.61
C ASP A 36 4.02 26.87 -3.26
#